data_AF-A0A6V7J946-F1
#
_entry.id   AF-A0A6V7J946-F1
#
_cell.length_a   1.000
_cell.length_b   1.000
_cell.length_c   1.000
_cell.angle_alpha   90.00
_cell.angle_beta   90.00
_cell.angle_gamma   90.00
#
_symmetry.space_group_name_H-M   'P 1'
#
loop_
_entity.id
_entity.type
_entity.pdbx_description
1 polymer ?
#
loop_
_entity_poly.entity_id
_entity_poly.type
_entity_poly.pdbx_seq_one_letter_code
_entity_poly.pdbx_strand_id
1 'polypeptide(L)' 'GADISQPSADGTTALHVACSMGDIEIVRRLLEMGANVHMKDRLDRTALTEVIEKDSSE' A
#
# COMPACT_ATOMS: atom_id res chain seq x y z
N GLY A 1 -18.73 8.38 2.16
CA GLY A 1 -17.47 8.02 2.85
C GLY A 1 -16.49 7.61 1.78
N ALA A 2 -15.24 8.04 1.84
CA ALA A 2 -14.23 7.59 0.90
C ALA A 2 -13.75 6.21 1.31
N ASP A 3 -13.96 5.21 0.45
CA ASP A 3 -13.46 3.85 0.66
C ASP A 3 -11.93 3.84 0.46
N ILE A 4 -11.18 3.91 1.57
CA ILE A 4 -9.70 3.88 1.62
C ILE A 4 -9.08 2.60 1.01
N SER A 5 -9.89 1.57 0.79
CA SER A 5 -9.49 0.29 0.22
C SER A 5 -9.78 0.18 -1.28
N GLN A 6 -10.29 1.24 -1.93
CA GLN A 6 -10.44 1.24 -3.37
C GLN A 6 -9.05 1.19 -4.03
N PRO A 7 -8.78 0.18 -4.89
CA PRO A 7 -7.55 0.15 -5.65
C PRO A 7 -7.60 1.22 -6.75
N SER A 8 -6.43 1.78 -7.06
CA SER A 8 -6.21 2.65 -8.21
C SER A 8 -6.35 1.86 -9.51
N ALA A 9 -6.24 2.53 -10.66
CA ALA A 9 -6.29 1.91 -11.98
C ALA A 9 -5.23 0.81 -12.16
N ASP A 10 -4.11 0.92 -11.45
CA ASP A 10 -3.03 -0.06 -11.45
C ASP A 10 -3.25 -1.21 -10.47
N GLY A 11 -4.29 -1.19 -9.62
CA GLY A 11 -4.49 -2.15 -8.53
C GLY A 11 -3.94 -1.67 -7.18
N THR A 12 -3.22 -0.56 -7.18
CA THR A 12 -2.50 -0.04 -6.01
C THR A 12 -3.47 0.65 -5.05
N THR A 13 -3.41 0.28 -3.78
CA THR A 13 -4.21 0.94 -2.73
C THR A 13 -3.44 2.10 -2.10
N ALA A 14 -4.12 2.92 -1.29
CA ALA A 14 -3.46 3.97 -0.50
C ALA A 14 -2.32 3.41 0.38
N LEU A 15 -2.45 2.15 0.83
CA LEU A 15 -1.41 1.46 1.59
C LEU A 15 -0.16 1.17 0.76
N HIS A 16 -0.30 0.80 -0.53
CA HIS A 16 0.84 0.62 -1.43
C HIS A 16 1.62 1.92 -1.59
N VAL A 17 0.92 3.03 -1.82
CA VAL A 17 1.56 4.36 -1.95
C VAL A 17 2.30 4.75 -0.67
N ALA A 18 1.68 4.58 0.50
CA ALA A 18 2.30 4.89 1.79
C ALA A 18 3.55 4.03 2.03
N CYS A 19 3.50 2.74 1.70
CA CYS A 19 4.64 1.84 1.72
C CYS A 19 5.74 2.30 0.73
N SER A 20 5.39 2.60 -0.52
CA SER A 20 6.34 3.08 -1.54
C SER A 20 7.03 4.40 -1.17
N MET A 21 6.36 5.25 -0.38
CA MET A 21 6.95 6.47 0.17
C MET A 21 7.83 6.22 1.42
N GLY A 22 7.70 5.07 2.07
CA GLY A 22 8.36 4.80 3.35
C GLY A 22 7.71 5.52 4.54
N ASP A 23 6.51 6.06 4.36
CA ASP A 23 5.82 6.89 5.35
C ASP A 23 5.07 6.04 6.38
N ILE A 24 5.78 5.64 7.43
CA ILE A 24 5.24 4.80 8.51
C ILE A 24 4.02 5.44 9.20
N GLU A 25 3.98 6.76 9.33
CA GLU A 25 2.82 7.46 9.92
C GLU A 25 1.55 7.27 9.08
N ILE A 26 1.67 7.38 7.75
CA ILE A 26 0.54 7.20 6.83
C ILE A 26 0.11 5.73 6.84
N VAL A 27 1.07 4.80 6.83
CA VAL A 27 0.79 3.35 6.94
C VAL A 27 0.01 3.06 8.23
N ARG A 28 0.44 3.59 9.38
CA ARG A 28 -0.27 3.44 10.65
C ARG A 28 -1.69 3.99 10.57
N ARG A 29 -1.87 5.19 10.03
CA ARG A 29 -3.18 5.83 9.91
C ARG A 29 -4.13 5.00 9.04
N LEU A 30 -3.64 4.45 7.93
CA LEU A 30 -4.41 3.58 7.04
C LEU A 30 -4.80 2.27 7.72
N LEU A 31 -3.88 1.65 8.47
CA LEU A 31 -4.16 0.46 9.26
C LEU A 31 -5.22 0.71 10.33
N GLU A 32 -5.14 1.85 11.04
CA GLU A 32 -6.14 2.26 12.04
C GLU A 32 -7.52 2.47 11.42
N MET A 33 -7.58 2.94 10.17
CA MET A 33 -8.84 3.08 9.45
C MET A 33 -9.37 1.75 8.87
N GLY A 34 -8.66 0.64 9.04
CA GLY A 34 -9.06 -0.68 8.54
C GLY A 34 -8.70 -0.93 7.07
N ALA A 35 -7.65 -0.28 6.57
CA ALA A 35 -7.14 -0.55 5.23
C ALA A 35 -6.75 -2.02 5.08
N ASN A 36 -7.16 -2.63 3.98
CA ASN A 36 -6.93 -4.04 3.74
C ASN A 36 -5.49 -4.30 3.25
N VAL A 37 -4.65 -4.83 4.14
CA VAL A 37 -3.23 -5.15 3.87
C VAL A 37 -3.02 -6.33 2.92
N HIS A 38 -4.07 -7.15 2.74
CA HIS A 38 -4.03 -8.34 1.88
C HIS A 38 -4.41 -8.04 0.43
N MET A 39 -4.75 -6.78 0.13
CA MET A 39 -4.99 -6.34 -1.23
C MET A 39 -3.72 -6.51 -2.06
N LYS A 40 -3.86 -7.17 -3.19
CA LYS A 40 -2.80 -7.32 -4.17
C LYS A 40 -3.01 -6.34 -5.31
N ASP A 41 -1.92 -5.72 -5.69
CA ASP A 41 -1.81 -4.91 -6.89
C ASP A 41 -1.83 -5.78 -8.16
N ARG A 42 -1.86 -5.19 -9.37
CA ARG A 42 -1.84 -5.95 -10.64
C ARG A 42 -0.63 -6.85 -10.83
N LEU A 43 0.44 -6.61 -10.08
CA LEU A 43 1.66 -7.43 -10.08
C LEU A 43 1.61 -8.54 -9.02
N ASP A 44 0.45 -8.83 -8.44
CA ASP A 44 0.28 -9.79 -7.33
C ASP A 44 1.06 -9.40 -6.05
N ARG A 45 1.51 -8.14 -6.00
CA ARG A 45 2.27 -7.57 -4.89
C ARG A 45 1.31 -7.02 -3.84
N THR A 46 1.63 -7.28 -2.58
CA THR A 46 1.04 -6.59 -1.43
C THR A 46 1.82 -5.32 -1.10
N ALA A 47 1.21 -4.41 -0.32
CA ALA A 47 1.89 -3.20 0.13
C ALA A 47 3.20 -3.49 0.87
N LEU A 48 3.26 -4.60 1.61
CA LEU A 48 4.46 -5.06 2.30
C LEU A 48 5.55 -5.62 1.37
N THR A 49 5.17 -6.28 0.28
CA THR A 49 6.16 -6.78 -0.69
C THR A 49 6.75 -5.65 -1.52
N GLU A 50 5.99 -4.58 -1.79
CA GLU A 50 6.48 -3.43 -2.56
C GLU A 50 7.60 -2.67 -1.83
N VAL A 51 7.55 -2.53 -0.50
CA VAL A 51 8.65 -1.92 0.28
C VAL A 51 9.93 -2.73 0.27
N ILE A 52 9.83 -4.06 0.20
CA ILE A 52 11.01 -4.94 0.19
C ILE A 52 11.73 -4.86 -1.16
N GLU A 53 11.00 -4.75 -2.28
CA GLU A 53 11.61 -4.63 -3.61
C GLU A 53 12.31 -3.28 -3.81
N LYS A 54 11.76 -2.21 -3.23
CA LYS A 54 12.28 -0.85 -3.45
C LYS A 54 13.65 -0.60 -2.80
N ASP A 55 13.96 -1.30 -1.72
CA ASP A 55 15.28 -1.23 -1.05
C ASP A 55 16.41 -1.80 -1.92
N SER A 56 16.07 -2.63 -2.91
CA SER A 56 17.02 -3.20 -3.87
C SER A 56 17.20 -2.39 -5.17
N SER A 57 16.59 -1.21 -5.26
CA SER A 57 16.80 -0.25 -6.36
C SER A 57 17.48 1.02 -5.86
N GLU A 58 18.76 0.92 -5.50
CA GLU A 58 19.69 2.06 -5.38
C GLU A 58 20.80 1.95 -6.44
#